data_AF-A0A212F6T7-F1
#
_entry.id   AF-A0A212F6T7-F1
#
_cell.length_a   1.000
_cell.length_b   1.000
_cell.length_c   1.000
_cell.angle_alpha   90.00
_cell.angle_beta   90.00
_cell.angle_gamma   90.00
#
_symmetry.space_group_name_H-M   'P 1'
#
loop_
_entity.id
_entity.type
_entity.pdbx_description
1 polymer ?
#
loop_
_entity_poly.entity_id
_entity_poly.type
_entity_poly.pdbx_seq_one_letter_code
_entity_poly.pdbx_strand_id
1 'polypeptide(L)'
;MAAVADVCAGLAQHKTTLLRELCDTNVLDVLVKKGIFSLNDLEAVTSALDSDKCNFFIEVVSKQSGVKLRDLCAILYNECPKLAKELMNDKPRHIN
;
A
#
# COMPACT_ATOMS: atom_id res chain seq x y z
N MET A 1 17.29 3.39 -3.64
CA MET A 1 16.40 2.65 -2.72
C MET A 1 15.17 3.54 -2.60
N ALA A 2 14.03 3.15 -3.18
CA ALA A 2 12.83 3.99 -3.19
C ALA A 2 12.52 4.38 -1.74
N ALA A 3 12.48 5.68 -1.46
CA ALA A 3 12.18 6.14 -0.13
C ALA A 3 10.73 5.77 0.20
N VAL A 4 10.41 5.60 1.48
CA VAL A 4 9.03 5.46 1.98
C VAL A 4 8.10 6.48 1.32
N ALA A 5 8.61 7.70 1.10
CA ALA A 5 7.91 8.78 0.42
C ALA A 5 7.56 8.46 -1.05
N ASP A 6 8.47 7.85 -1.81
CA ASP A 6 8.21 7.45 -3.21
C ASP A 6 7.14 6.37 -3.28
N VAL A 7 7.18 5.41 -2.34
CA VAL A 7 6.17 4.36 -2.24
C VAL A 7 4.81 4.95 -1.86
N CYS A 8 4.75 5.79 -0.82
CA CYS A 8 3.52 6.47 -0.41
C CYS A 8 2.94 7.35 -1.53
N ALA A 9 3.78 8.08 -2.26
CA ALA A 9 3.37 8.91 -3.39
C ALA A 9 2.78 8.07 -4.53
N GLY A 10 3.43 6.97 -4.91
CA GLY A 10 2.93 6.07 -5.93
C GLY A 10 1.63 5.37 -5.51
N LEU A 11 1.53 4.91 -4.26
CA LEU A 11 0.28 4.37 -3.70
C LEU A 11 -0.85 5.43 -3.73
N ALA A 12 -0.52 6.70 -3.47
CA ALA A 12 -1.46 7.81 -3.48
C ALA A 12 -1.93 8.21 -4.90
N GLN A 13 -1.04 8.14 -5.90
CA GLN A 13 -1.40 8.34 -7.31
C GLN A 13 -2.26 7.19 -7.83
N HIS A 14 -1.97 5.96 -7.41
CA HIS A 14 -2.63 4.75 -7.90
C HIS A 14 -3.75 4.26 -6.97
N LYS A 15 -4.43 5.17 -6.25
CA LYS A 15 -5.50 4.83 -5.29
C LYS A 15 -6.59 3.94 -5.86
N THR A 16 -6.99 4.12 -7.12
CA THR A 16 -8.06 3.33 -7.75
C THR A 16 -7.63 1.89 -8.00
N THR A 17 -6.40 1.68 -8.46
CA THR A 17 -5.80 0.35 -8.66
C THR A 17 -5.50 -0.30 -7.31
N LEU A 18 -4.97 0.48 -6.37
CA LEU A 18 -4.72 0.07 -4.98
C LEU A 18 -5.99 -0.46 -4.34
N LEU A 19 -7.07 0.31 -4.44
CA LEU A 19 -8.35 -0.05 -3.86
C LEU A 19 -8.90 -1.34 -4.46
N ARG A 20 -8.89 -1.43 -5.79
CA ARG A 20 -9.41 -2.61 -6.49
C ARG A 20 -8.64 -3.84 -6.06
N GLU A 21 -7.31 -3.77 -6.01
CA GLU A 21 -6.50 -4.91 -5.56
C GLU A 21 -6.67 -5.15 -4.05
N LEU A 22 -6.76 -4.13 -3.20
CA LEU A 22 -7.04 -4.27 -1.76
C LEU A 22 -8.40 -4.93 -1.46
N CYS A 23 -9.38 -4.75 -2.34
CA CYS A 23 -10.72 -5.31 -2.21
C CYS A 23 -10.83 -6.71 -2.84
N ASP A 24 -10.07 -6.96 -3.92
CA ASP A 24 -10.04 -8.23 -4.65
C ASP A 24 -9.05 -9.24 -4.04
N THR A 25 -8.02 -8.76 -3.32
CA THR A 25 -6.98 -9.58 -2.68
C THR A 25 -7.05 -9.51 -1.15
N ASN A 26 -6.58 -10.58 -0.49
CA ASN A 26 -6.51 -10.67 0.97
C ASN A 26 -5.24 -10.03 1.54
N VAL A 27 -4.68 -9.02 0.86
CA VAL A 27 -3.40 -8.42 1.24
C VAL A 27 -3.44 -7.82 2.65
N LEU A 28 -4.60 -7.28 3.06
CA LEU A 28 -4.84 -6.76 4.39
C LEU A 28 -4.69 -7.84 5.48
N ASP A 29 -5.23 -9.05 5.25
CA ASP A 29 -5.10 -10.18 6.17
C ASP A 29 -3.65 -10.68 6.25
N VAL A 30 -2.94 -10.71 5.11
CA VAL A 30 -1.52 -11.07 5.04
C VAL A 30 -0.65 -10.06 5.80
N LEU A 31 -0.95 -8.77 5.68
CA LEU A 31 -0.24 -7.70 6.39
C LEU A 31 -0.45 -7.79 7.91
N VAL A 32 -1.64 -8.17 8.36
CA VAL A 32 -1.91 -8.44 9.79
C VAL A 32 -1.16 -9.67 10.26
N LYS A 33 -1.20 -10.77 9.50
CA LYS A 33 -0.45 -12.00 9.82
C LYS A 33 1.05 -11.76 9.93
N LYS A 34 1.58 -10.82 9.14
CA LYS A 34 2.99 -10.42 9.16
C LYS A 34 3.33 -9.42 10.27
N GLY A 35 2.34 -8.95 11.04
CA GLY A 35 2.54 -7.97 12.12
C GLY A 35 2.88 -6.55 11.63
N ILE A 36 2.55 -6.27 10.36
CA ILE A 36 2.71 -4.95 9.74
C ILE A 36 1.46 -4.11 10.00
N PHE A 37 0.28 -4.71 9.88
CA PHE A 37 -0.98 -4.09 10.30
C PHE A 37 -1.42 -4.70 11.62
N SER A 38 -2.08 -3.90 12.46
CA SER A 38 -2.79 -4.42 13.63
C SER A 38 -4.19 -4.85 13.23
N LEU A 39 -4.83 -5.71 14.02
CA LEU A 39 -6.26 -6.02 13.84
C LEU A 39 -7.13 -4.77 13.88
N ASN A 40 -6.78 -3.78 14.72
CA ASN A 40 -7.47 -2.48 14.72
C ASN A 40 -7.28 -1.71 13.40
N ASP A 41 -6.08 -1.71 12.82
CA ASP A 41 -5.81 -1.02 11.55
C ASP A 41 -6.57 -1.70 10.40
N LEU A 42 -6.61 -3.04 10.42
CA LEU A 42 -7.41 -3.85 9.50
C LEU A 42 -8.88 -3.49 9.60
N GLU A 43 -9.45 -3.50 10.80
CA GLU A 43 -10.86 -3.22 11.02
C GLU A 43 -11.21 -1.78 10.61
N ALA A 44 -10.35 -0.82 10.93
CA ALA A 44 -10.49 0.57 10.50
C ALA A 44 -10.47 0.71 8.97
N VAL A 45 -9.54 0.04 8.27
CA VAL A 45 -9.49 0.05 6.80
C VAL A 45 -10.69 -0.68 6.21
N THR A 46 -11.11 -1.81 6.78
CA THR A 46 -12.23 -2.61 6.25
C THR A 46 -13.56 -1.87 6.43
N SER A 47 -13.70 -1.13 7.53
CA SER A 47 -14.88 -0.32 7.86
C SER A 47 -14.87 1.07 7.21
N ALA A 48 -13.74 1.54 6.68
CA ALA A 48 -13.63 2.83 6.01
C ALA A 48 -14.22 2.80 4.59
N LEU A 49 -14.59 3.99 4.09
CA LEU A 49 -14.96 4.16 2.69
C LEU A 49 -13.77 3.89 1.79
N ASP A 50 -14.04 3.42 0.58
CA ASP A 50 -13.01 3.05 -0.39
C ASP A 50 -11.92 4.13 -0.57
N SER A 51 -12.33 5.38 -0.76
CA SER A 51 -11.44 6.55 -0.86
C SER A 51 -10.50 6.71 0.36
N ASP A 52 -10.98 6.34 1.55
CA ASP A 52 -10.27 6.44 2.82
C ASP A 52 -9.44 5.19 3.14
N LYS A 53 -9.82 4.00 2.64
CA LYS A 53 -9.01 2.77 2.79
C LYS A 53 -7.59 3.00 2.30
N CYS A 54 -7.46 3.62 1.13
CA CYS A 54 -6.15 3.95 0.56
C CYS A 54 -5.41 4.99 1.41
N ASN A 55 -6.10 6.01 1.93
CA ASN A 55 -5.49 7.02 2.80
C ASN A 55 -4.99 6.40 4.12
N PHE A 56 -5.81 5.59 4.78
CA PHE A 56 -5.42 4.85 5.98
C PHE A 56 -4.25 3.93 5.71
N PHE A 57 -4.27 3.21 4.58
CA PHE A 57 -3.18 2.34 4.19
C PHE A 57 -1.86 3.12 4.05
N ILE A 58 -1.88 4.21 3.29
CA ILE A 58 -0.72 5.08 3.08
C ILE A 58 -0.26 5.72 4.40
N GLU A 59 -1.18 6.11 5.27
CA GLU A 59 -0.86 6.69 6.56
C GLU A 59 -0.19 5.67 7.49
N VAL A 60 -0.71 4.44 7.57
CA VAL A 60 -0.10 3.34 8.33
C VAL A 60 1.29 3.06 7.77
N VAL A 61 1.42 2.93 6.44
CA VAL A 61 2.70 2.72 5.75
C VAL A 61 3.70 3.84 6.08
N SER A 62 3.27 5.10 6.05
CA SER A 62 4.07 6.28 6.39
C SER A 62 4.53 6.28 7.85
N LYS A 63 3.71 5.72 8.76
CA LYS A 63 4.05 5.53 10.18
C LYS A 63 4.93 4.30 10.44
N GLN A 64 5.09 3.39 9.48
CA GLN A 64 5.91 2.20 9.66
C GLN A 64 7.41 2.46 9.48
N SER A 65 8.21 1.75 10.27
CA SER A 65 9.66 1.74 10.11
C SER A 65 10.08 1.07 8.80
N GLY A 66 11.14 1.57 8.14
CA GLY A 66 11.58 1.15 6.81
C GLY A 66 11.77 -0.37 6.61
N VAL A 67 12.02 -1.13 7.66
CA VAL A 67 12.07 -2.61 7.63
C VAL A 67 10.69 -3.22 7.37
N LYS A 68 9.67 -2.84 8.14
CA LYS A 68 8.28 -3.29 7.96
C LYS A 68 7.70 -2.81 6.64
N LEU A 69 8.12 -1.63 6.19
CA LEU A 69 7.72 -1.08 4.90
C LEU A 69 8.30 -1.89 3.73
N ARG A 70 9.53 -2.39 3.86
CA ARG A 70 10.13 -3.27 2.85
C ARG A 70 9.39 -4.61 2.74
N ASP A 71 9.00 -5.21 3.87
CA ASP A 71 8.15 -6.40 3.88
C ASP A 71 6.75 -6.11 3.30
N LEU A 72 6.16 -4.97 3.64
CA LEU A 72 4.89 -4.52 3.06
C LEU A 72 4.97 -4.36 1.55
N CYS A 73 6.03 -3.70 1.05
CA CYS A 73 6.29 -3.58 -0.38
C CYS A 73 6.44 -4.94 -1.03
N ALA A 74 7.16 -5.88 -0.42
CA ALA A 74 7.34 -7.23 -0.96
C ALA A 74 6.01 -7.99 -1.03
N ILE A 75 5.16 -7.87 -0.01
CA ILE A 75 3.83 -8.47 0.03
C ILE A 75 2.92 -7.86 -1.03
N LEU A 76 2.89 -6.54 -1.16
CA LEU A 76 2.15 -5.85 -2.23
C LEU A 76 2.68 -6.24 -3.62
N TYR A 77 3.98 -6.48 -3.75
CA TYR A 77 4.58 -6.94 -4.99
C TYR A 77 4.11 -8.35 -5.38
N ASN A 78 3.85 -9.20 -4.40
CA ASN A 78 3.41 -10.57 -4.59
C ASN A 78 1.89 -10.71 -4.75
N GLU A 79 1.13 -10.03 -3.89
CA GLU A 79 -0.33 -10.08 -3.85
C GLU A 79 -0.97 -9.13 -4.87
N CYS A 80 -0.37 -7.96 -5.12
CA CYS A 80 -0.90 -6.91 -5.99
C CYS A 80 0.06 -6.61 -7.17
N PRO A 81 0.35 -7.58 -8.05
CA PRO A 81 1.35 -7.42 -9.10
C PRO A 81 1.00 -6.30 -10.10
N LYS A 82 -0.29 -5.99 -10.28
CA LYS A 82 -0.73 -4.87 -11.16
C LYS A 82 -0.36 -3.52 -10.55
N LEU A 83 -0.69 -3.33 -9.27
CA LEU A 83 -0.33 -2.13 -8.53
C LEU A 83 1.19 -1.96 -8.48
N ALA A 84 1.92 -3.03 -8.20
CA ALA A 84 3.38 -3.03 -8.16
C ALA A 84 4.02 -2.68 -9.52
N LYS A 85 3.43 -3.18 -10.59
CA LYS A 85 3.83 -2.83 -11.96
C LYS A 85 3.57 -1.37 -12.27
N GLU A 86 2.42 -0.84 -11.86
CA GLU A 86 2.09 0.59 -12.00
C GLU A 86 3.01 1.47 -11.14
N LEU A 87 3.30 1.09 -9.89
CA LEU A 87 4.28 1.77 -9.02
C LEU A 87 5.69 1.80 -9.61
N MET A 88 6.13 0.71 -10.25
CA MET A 88 7.42 0.68 -10.95
C MET A 88 7.40 1.44 -12.27
N ASN A 89 6.24 1.52 -12.94
CA ASN A 89 6.04 2.31 -14.16
C ASN A 89 5.85 3.80 -13.87
N ASP A 90 5.41 4.16 -12.65
CA ASP A 90 5.45 5.51 -12.08
C ASP A 90 6.90 5.87 -11.71
N LYS A 91 7.79 5.61 -12.66
CA LYS A 91 9.11 6.23 -12.71
C LYS A 91 8.83 7.71 -12.88
N PRO A 92 9.46 8.60 -12.09
CA PRO A 92 9.19 10.03 -12.14
C PRO A 92 9.36 10.51 -13.57
N ARG A 93 8.24 10.71 -14.28
CA ARG A 93 8.19 11.68 -15.35
C ARG A 93 8.24 13.04 -14.66
N HIS A 94 9.41 13.38 -14.13
CA HIS A 94 9.88 14.76 -14.16
C HIS A 94 9.93 15.11 -15.65
N ILE A 95 8.78 15.50 -16.19
CA ILE A 95 8.72 16.31 -17.39
C ILE A 95 9.18 17.68 -16.94
N ASN A 96 10.37 18.03 -17.46
CA ASN A 96 10.97 19.35 -17.62
C ASN A 96 10.06 20.55 -17.35
#